data_AF-A0A166IH77-F1
#
_entry.id   AF-A0A166IH77-F1
#
_cell.length_a   1.000
_cell.length_b   1.000
_cell.length_c   1.000
_cell.angle_alpha   90.00
_cell.angle_beta   90.00
_cell.angle_gamma   90.00
#
_symmetry.space_group_name_H-M   'P 1'
#
loop_
_entity.id
_entity.type
_entity.pdbx_description
1 polymer ?
#
loop_
_entity_poly.entity_id
_entity_poly.type
_entity_poly.pdbx_seq_one_letter_code
_entity_poly.pdbx_strand_id
1 'polypeptide(L)'
;MSDAEVERLPVLDLHRPPAHLGAKRRFVFCSWPRNPDGPTVRESPKAKAAGNGLPIWGATLYDFYTFERVPSLPNYLTRTSGSRLAAAMREIGELGWAAEEIKWADKEDEPVVVEPSDIGIEIKRAEAAEALVSGRSMPPTAPATTPTIHQKLELQLLPQKLFVHDPWKLLFV
;
A
#
# COMPACT_ATOMS: atom_id res chain seq x y z
N MET A 1 -23.83 26.12 -12.54
CA MET A 1 -22.59 25.78 -11.83
C MET A 1 -21.47 25.96 -12.83
N SER A 2 -20.55 26.89 -12.59
CA SER A 2 -19.49 27.23 -13.55
C SER A 2 -18.36 26.21 -13.50
N ASP A 3 -17.69 25.99 -14.63
CA ASP A 3 -16.53 25.09 -14.78
C ASP A 3 -15.41 25.35 -13.75
N ALA A 4 -15.36 26.54 -13.15
CA ALA A 4 -14.42 26.90 -12.08
C ALA A 4 -14.67 26.26 -10.70
N GLU A 5 -15.83 25.64 -10.45
CA GLU A 5 -16.11 24.93 -9.18
C GLU A 5 -15.71 23.45 -9.22
N VAL A 6 -15.41 22.89 -10.39
CA VAL A 6 -15.00 21.48 -10.56
C VAL A 6 -13.51 21.28 -10.20
N GLU A 7 -12.72 22.35 -10.16
CA GLU A 7 -11.25 22.29 -10.04
C GLU A 7 -10.70 22.37 -8.60
N ARG A 8 -11.58 22.35 -7.58
CA ARG A 8 -11.17 22.46 -6.14
C ARG A 8 -11.74 21.38 -5.22
N LEU A 9 -12.23 20.28 -5.76
CA LEU A 9 -12.28 19.08 -4.95
C LEU A 9 -10.85 18.56 -4.87
N PRO A 10 -10.23 18.41 -3.67
CA PRO A 10 -8.99 17.66 -3.59
C PRO A 10 -9.29 16.33 -4.27
N VAL A 11 -8.57 16.05 -5.35
CA VAL A 11 -8.59 14.75 -6.04
C VAL A 11 -8.74 13.73 -4.95
N LEU A 12 -9.88 13.01 -4.97
CA LEU A 12 -10.22 12.04 -3.95
C LEU A 12 -8.98 11.16 -3.78
N ASP A 13 -8.22 11.40 -2.72
CA ASP A 13 -6.95 10.73 -2.54
C ASP A 13 -7.31 9.32 -2.10
N LEU A 14 -7.49 8.47 -3.11
CA LEU A 14 -7.70 7.05 -3.00
C LEU A 14 -6.47 6.37 -2.38
N HIS A 15 -5.58 7.07 -1.69
CA HIS A 15 -4.48 6.54 -0.91
C HIS A 15 -4.54 6.87 0.58
N ARG A 16 -5.54 7.63 1.02
CA ARG A 16 -5.71 8.01 2.42
C ARG A 16 -6.99 7.41 3.02
N PRO A 17 -6.92 6.75 4.20
CA PRO A 17 -8.13 6.36 4.91
C PRO A 17 -8.91 7.63 5.31
N PRO A 18 -10.26 7.60 5.27
CA PRO A 18 -11.09 8.69 5.75
C PRO A 18 -10.67 9.15 7.16
N ALA A 19 -10.56 10.47 7.35
CA ALA A 19 -9.98 11.07 8.57
C ALA A 19 -10.66 10.66 9.89
N HIS A 20 -11.89 10.13 9.83
CA HIS A 20 -12.65 9.67 10.99
C HIS A 20 -12.36 8.21 11.41
N LEU A 21 -11.62 7.45 10.61
CA LEU A 21 -11.24 6.07 10.91
C LEU A 21 -9.91 6.07 11.66
N GLY A 22 -9.98 6.02 12.99
CA GLY A 22 -8.81 5.95 13.86
C GLY A 22 -7.83 4.85 13.47
N ALA A 23 -6.54 5.16 13.53
CA ALA A 23 -5.44 4.29 13.14
C ALA A 23 -5.37 3.03 14.02
N LYS A 24 -6.01 1.91 13.62
CA LYS A 24 -5.65 0.54 14.09
C LYS A 24 -6.35 -0.64 13.40
N ARG A 25 -7.06 -0.48 12.29
CA ARG A 25 -7.51 -1.62 11.45
C ARG A 25 -7.32 -1.29 9.98
N ARG A 26 -6.60 -2.16 9.25
CA ARG A 26 -6.50 -2.10 7.79
C ARG A 26 -7.88 -2.44 7.23
N PHE A 27 -8.61 -1.43 6.75
CA PHE A 27 -9.85 -1.62 6.02
C PHE A 27 -9.52 -1.81 4.54
N VAL A 28 -10.01 -2.90 3.97
CA VAL A 28 -9.99 -3.12 2.52
C VAL A 28 -11.26 -2.48 1.99
N PHE A 29 -11.12 -1.37 1.26
CA PHE A 29 -12.26 -0.58 0.77
C PHE A 29 -12.81 -1.08 -0.56
N CYS A 30 -12.01 -1.81 -1.33
CA CYS A 30 -12.38 -2.18 -2.68
C CYS A 30 -13.27 -3.42 -2.68
N SER A 31 -14.44 -3.30 -3.30
CA SER A 31 -15.27 -4.45 -3.67
C SER A 31 -14.99 -4.79 -5.13
N TRP A 32 -14.90 -6.07 -5.45
CA TRP A 32 -14.77 -6.52 -6.84
C TRP A 32 -16.15 -6.89 -7.38
N PRO A 33 -16.64 -6.22 -8.44
CA PRO A 33 -17.93 -6.52 -9.04
C PRO A 33 -18.00 -7.95 -9.59
N ARG A 34 -19.13 -8.62 -9.39
CA ARG A 34 -19.39 -9.98 -9.89
C ARG A 34 -20.69 -10.01 -10.67
N ASN A 35 -20.79 -10.92 -11.62
CA ASN A 35 -22.07 -11.25 -12.22
C ASN A 35 -22.97 -11.92 -11.15
N PRO A 36 -24.18 -11.39 -10.86
CA PRO A 36 -25.11 -12.00 -9.90
C PRO A 36 -25.56 -13.43 -10.29
N ASP A 37 -25.56 -13.72 -11.60
CA ASP A 37 -25.87 -15.05 -12.15
C ASP A 37 -24.61 -15.82 -12.56
N GLY A 38 -23.44 -15.33 -12.14
CA GLY A 38 -22.14 -15.88 -12.48
C GLY A 38 -21.82 -17.22 -11.81
N PRO A 39 -20.87 -17.98 -12.35
CA PRO A 39 -20.42 -19.21 -11.72
C PRO A 39 -19.68 -18.97 -10.39
N THR A 40 -19.68 -19.99 -9.55
CA THR A 40 -18.87 -20.01 -8.32
C THR A 40 -17.38 -20.05 -8.66
N VAL A 41 -16.60 -19.15 -8.05
CA VAL A 41 -15.14 -19.19 -8.11
C VAL A 41 -14.61 -20.20 -7.09
N ARG A 42 -14.40 -21.44 -7.53
CA ARG A 42 -13.99 -22.56 -6.65
C ARG A 42 -12.53 -22.48 -6.24
N GLU A 43 -11.66 -22.29 -7.21
CA GLU A 43 -10.23 -22.14 -7.00
C GLU A 43 -9.80 -20.70 -7.24
N SER A 44 -8.77 -20.26 -6.54
CA SER A 44 -8.16 -18.98 -6.81
C SER A 44 -6.96 -19.23 -7.72
N PRO A 45 -6.96 -18.75 -8.98
CA PRO A 45 -5.87 -18.98 -9.90
C PRO A 45 -4.53 -18.45 -9.37
N LYS A 46 -3.43 -19.00 -9.91
CA LYS A 46 -2.09 -18.49 -9.62
C LYS A 46 -1.98 -17.09 -10.21
N ALA A 47 -1.57 -16.14 -9.39
CA ALA A 47 -1.26 -14.78 -9.81
C ALA A 47 0.00 -14.31 -9.09
N LYS A 48 0.24 -12.99 -9.10
CA LYS A 48 1.39 -12.37 -8.44
C LYS A 48 1.47 -12.81 -6.98
N ALA A 49 2.67 -13.20 -6.57
CA ALA A 49 2.96 -13.71 -5.23
C ALA A 49 3.98 -12.81 -4.56
N ALA A 50 3.90 -12.67 -3.24
CA ALA A 50 4.84 -11.84 -2.51
C ALA A 50 6.23 -12.49 -2.54
N GLY A 51 7.27 -11.66 -2.45
CA GLY A 51 8.67 -12.13 -2.50
C GLY A 51 9.04 -13.16 -1.43
N ASN A 52 8.24 -13.29 -0.36
CA ASN A 52 8.39 -14.31 0.68
C ASN A 52 7.60 -15.62 0.40
N GLY A 53 7.09 -15.81 -0.82
CA GLY A 53 6.37 -17.01 -1.23
C GLY A 53 4.89 -17.04 -0.83
N LEU A 54 4.36 -16.00 -0.19
CA LEU A 54 2.92 -15.91 0.06
C LEU A 54 2.18 -15.76 -1.27
N PRO A 55 1.09 -16.53 -1.51
CA PRO A 55 0.43 -16.59 -2.80
C PRO A 55 -0.43 -15.35 -3.10
N ILE A 56 -0.43 -14.36 -2.22
CA ILE A 56 -1.19 -13.12 -2.35
C ILE A 56 -0.23 -11.95 -2.27
N TRP A 57 -0.37 -11.03 -3.21
CA TRP A 57 0.42 -9.80 -3.25
C TRP A 57 -0.42 -8.68 -3.87
N GLY A 58 -0.15 -7.48 -3.40
CA GLY A 58 -0.76 -6.22 -3.82
C GLY A 58 0.33 -5.15 -3.87
N ALA A 59 0.43 -4.36 -4.95
CA ALA A 59 1.35 -3.22 -5.00
C ALA A 59 1.03 -2.18 -3.89
N THR A 60 -0.26 -2.01 -3.63
CA THR A 60 -0.84 -1.11 -2.63
C THR A 60 -1.95 -1.82 -1.85
N LEU A 61 -2.50 -1.15 -0.83
CA LEU A 61 -3.68 -1.66 -0.12
C LEU A 61 -4.97 -1.68 -0.98
N TYR A 62 -4.98 -0.98 -2.11
CA TYR A 62 -6.13 -0.87 -3.02
C TYR A 62 -6.19 -2.02 -4.02
N ASP A 63 -5.10 -2.77 -4.15
CA ASP A 63 -5.02 -3.99 -4.95
C ASP A 63 -5.61 -5.20 -4.20
N PHE A 64 -6.19 -5.00 -3.01
CA PHE A 64 -6.92 -6.01 -2.28
C PHE A 64 -8.42 -5.72 -2.36
N TYR A 65 -9.20 -6.77 -2.56
CA TYR A 65 -10.63 -6.65 -2.77
C TYR A 65 -11.41 -7.66 -1.93
N THR A 66 -12.62 -7.26 -1.53
CA THR A 66 -13.68 -8.20 -1.13
C THR A 66 -14.52 -8.55 -2.35
N PHE A 67 -14.94 -9.82 -2.47
CA PHE A 67 -15.84 -10.23 -3.54
C PHE A 67 -16.75 -11.38 -3.11
N GLU A 68 -17.89 -11.48 -3.79
CA GLU A 68 -18.83 -12.58 -3.63
C GLU A 68 -18.34 -13.79 -4.42
N ARG A 69 -17.81 -14.79 -3.70
CA ARG A 69 -17.26 -16.00 -4.34
C ARG A 69 -18.35 -16.84 -5.01
N VAL A 70 -19.51 -16.88 -4.36
CA VAL A 70 -20.74 -17.56 -4.79
C VAL A 70 -21.81 -16.47 -4.89
N PRO A 71 -22.18 -16.02 -6.10
CA PRO A 71 -23.14 -14.91 -6.26
C PRO A 71 -24.51 -15.16 -5.58
N SER A 72 -24.94 -16.43 -5.49
CA SER A 72 -26.17 -16.79 -4.79
C SER A 72 -26.11 -16.69 -3.25
N LEU A 73 -24.92 -16.42 -2.67
CA LEU A 73 -24.69 -16.28 -1.24
C LEU A 73 -23.99 -14.94 -0.96
N PRO A 74 -24.69 -13.79 -1.07
CA PRO A 74 -24.08 -12.45 -1.08
C PRO A 74 -23.30 -12.09 0.19
N ASN A 75 -23.60 -12.72 1.32
CA ASN A 75 -22.87 -12.50 2.58
C ASN A 75 -21.59 -13.34 2.71
N TYR A 76 -21.32 -14.26 1.77
CA TYR A 76 -20.13 -15.10 1.77
C TYR A 76 -18.96 -14.40 1.06
N LEU A 77 -18.48 -13.34 1.70
CA LEU A 77 -17.42 -12.49 1.16
C LEU A 77 -16.05 -13.13 1.33
N THR A 78 -15.27 -13.16 0.25
CA THR A 78 -13.88 -13.59 0.24
C THR A 78 -12.98 -12.38 0.01
N ARG A 79 -11.78 -12.37 0.64
CA ARG A 79 -10.76 -11.35 0.42
C ARG A 79 -9.59 -11.91 -0.35
N THR A 80 -9.14 -11.22 -1.39
CA THR A 80 -7.96 -11.64 -2.16
C THR A 80 -7.35 -10.45 -2.92
N SER A 81 -6.29 -10.66 -3.71
CA SER A 81 -5.66 -9.60 -4.52
C SER A 81 -6.32 -9.43 -5.89
N GLY A 82 -6.17 -8.25 -6.47
CA GLY A 82 -6.70 -7.87 -7.78
C GLY A 82 -6.14 -8.75 -8.88
N SER A 83 -4.83 -9.02 -8.87
CA SER A 83 -4.20 -9.96 -9.83
C SER A 83 -4.81 -11.37 -9.80
N ARG A 84 -5.19 -11.88 -8.61
CA ARG A 84 -5.87 -13.18 -8.50
C ARG A 84 -7.31 -13.13 -9.00
N LEU A 85 -8.01 -12.03 -8.74
CA LEU A 85 -9.39 -11.87 -9.23
C LEU A 85 -9.44 -11.67 -10.73
N ALA A 86 -8.55 -10.87 -11.29
CA ALA A 86 -8.45 -10.68 -12.73
C ALA A 86 -8.22 -12.01 -13.45
N ALA A 87 -7.32 -12.85 -12.92
CA ALA A 87 -7.12 -14.21 -13.44
C ALA A 87 -8.39 -15.08 -13.31
N ALA A 88 -9.11 -15.00 -12.19
CA ALA A 88 -10.33 -15.78 -11.97
C ALA A 88 -11.45 -15.34 -12.91
N MET A 89 -11.65 -14.02 -13.09
CA MET A 89 -12.67 -13.46 -13.97
C MET A 89 -12.40 -13.84 -15.43
N ARG A 90 -11.12 -13.89 -15.84
CA ARG A 90 -10.71 -14.37 -17.16
C ARG A 90 -11.04 -15.85 -17.37
N GLU A 91 -10.77 -16.68 -16.37
CA GLU A 91 -11.04 -18.11 -16.43
C GLU A 91 -12.54 -18.40 -16.58
N ILE A 92 -13.39 -17.68 -15.85
CA ILE A 92 -14.85 -17.87 -15.89
C ILE A 92 -15.56 -17.05 -16.98
N GLY A 93 -14.83 -16.20 -17.70
CA GLY A 93 -15.38 -15.35 -18.77
C GLY A 93 -16.14 -14.09 -18.31
N GLU A 94 -16.02 -13.68 -17.04
CA GLU A 94 -16.68 -12.48 -16.48
C GLU A 94 -15.87 -11.19 -16.75
N LEU A 95 -15.48 -10.94 -18.00
CA LEU A 95 -14.61 -9.80 -18.33
C LEU A 95 -15.30 -8.44 -18.29
N GLY A 96 -16.61 -8.39 -18.56
CA GLY A 96 -17.35 -7.13 -18.68
C GLY A 96 -17.81 -6.53 -17.36
N TRP A 97 -17.94 -7.34 -16.30
CA TRP A 97 -18.49 -6.91 -15.01
C TRP A 97 -17.50 -6.12 -14.17
N ALA A 98 -16.22 -6.44 -14.27
CA ALA A 98 -15.13 -5.83 -13.51
C ALA A 98 -14.03 -5.31 -14.45
N ALA A 99 -14.42 -4.73 -15.59
CA ALA A 99 -13.48 -4.37 -16.65
C ALA A 99 -12.40 -3.37 -16.19
N GLU A 100 -12.77 -2.39 -15.37
CA GLU A 100 -11.82 -1.39 -14.86
C GLU A 100 -10.91 -1.99 -13.78
N GLU A 101 -11.43 -2.87 -12.91
CA GLU A 101 -10.63 -3.58 -11.90
C GLU A 101 -9.65 -4.55 -12.54
N ILE A 102 -10.04 -5.24 -13.62
CA ILE A 102 -9.15 -6.09 -14.41
C ILE A 102 -8.03 -5.26 -15.02
N LYS A 103 -8.38 -4.12 -15.63
CA LYS A 103 -7.40 -3.19 -16.23
C LYS A 103 -6.49 -2.56 -15.18
N TRP A 104 -6.99 -2.30 -13.97
CA TRP A 104 -6.18 -1.86 -12.83
C TRP A 104 -5.20 -2.96 -12.42
N ALA A 105 -5.68 -4.19 -12.23
CA ALA A 105 -4.86 -5.34 -11.88
C ALA A 105 -3.78 -5.66 -12.92
N ASP A 106 -4.04 -5.39 -14.21
CA ASP A 106 -3.04 -5.56 -15.27
C ASP A 106 -1.92 -4.51 -15.24
N LYS A 107 -2.22 -3.33 -14.69
CA LYS A 107 -1.26 -2.23 -14.52
C LYS A 107 -0.56 -2.26 -13.17
N GLU A 108 -0.96 -3.18 -12.30
CA GLU A 108 -0.33 -3.42 -11.01
C GLU A 108 1.17 -3.67 -11.22
N ASP A 109 2.02 -3.11 -10.36
CA ASP A 109 3.47 -3.35 -10.38
C ASP A 109 3.80 -4.84 -10.21
N GLU A 110 5.05 -5.23 -10.45
CA GLU A 110 5.52 -6.58 -10.13
C GLU A 110 5.99 -6.68 -8.67
N PRO A 111 5.82 -7.84 -8.01
CA PRO A 111 6.34 -8.06 -6.67
C PRO A 111 7.86 -7.94 -6.65
N VAL A 112 8.37 -7.14 -5.73
CA VAL A 112 9.81 -6.96 -5.50
C VAL A 112 10.16 -7.46 -4.10
N VAL A 113 11.31 -8.11 -3.97
CA VAL A 113 11.91 -8.42 -2.66
C VAL A 113 12.53 -7.15 -2.11
N VAL A 114 12.01 -6.66 -0.99
CA VAL A 114 12.61 -5.53 -0.27
C VAL A 114 13.48 -6.10 0.84
N GLU A 115 14.79 -5.94 0.67
CA GLU A 115 15.75 -6.33 1.69
C GLU A 115 15.64 -5.43 2.93
N PRO A 116 15.80 -5.96 4.15
CA PRO A 116 15.78 -5.15 5.35
C PRO A 116 16.87 -4.09 5.31
N SER A 117 16.50 -2.86 5.68
CA SER A 117 17.46 -1.75 5.79
C SER A 117 18.15 -1.77 7.14
N ASP A 118 19.40 -1.31 7.18
CA ASP A 118 20.15 -1.11 8.42
C ASP A 118 19.60 0.13 9.15
N ILE A 119 19.14 -0.06 10.38
CA ILE A 119 18.49 1.00 11.15
C ILE A 119 19.43 2.17 11.48
N GLY A 120 20.73 1.91 11.65
CA GLY A 120 21.72 2.93 11.91
C GLY A 120 21.96 3.84 10.70
N ILE A 121 21.86 3.28 9.49
CA ILE A 121 21.91 4.06 8.24
C ILE A 121 20.67 4.95 8.12
N GLU A 122 19.48 4.41 8.38
CA GLU A 122 18.23 5.16 8.27
C GLU A 122 18.13 6.30 9.29
N ILE A 123 18.59 6.10 10.52
CA ILE A 123 18.66 7.16 11.53
C ILE A 123 19.59 8.29 11.07
N LYS A 124 20.78 7.97 10.54
CA LYS A 124 21.74 8.98 10.04
C LYS A 124 21.16 9.77 8.87
N ARG A 125 20.45 9.10 7.95
CA ARG A 125 19.77 9.76 6.83
C ARG A 125 18.70 10.73 7.31
N ALA A 126 17.86 10.32 8.26
CA ALA A 126 16.81 11.16 8.84
C ALA A 126 17.39 12.41 9.53
N GLU A 127 18.46 12.26 10.31
CA GLU A 127 19.15 13.39 10.97
C GLU A 127 19.78 14.34 9.95
N ALA A 128 20.38 13.82 8.88
CA ALA A 128 20.95 14.64 7.80
C ALA A 128 19.87 15.42 7.03
N ALA A 129 18.71 14.80 6.76
CA ALA A 129 17.58 15.46 6.12
C ALA A 129 17.00 16.59 7.00
N GLU A 130 16.88 16.37 8.31
CA GLU A 130 16.43 17.39 9.26
C GLU A 130 17.41 18.58 9.35
N ALA A 131 18.72 18.30 9.31
CA ALA A 131 19.75 19.34 9.25
C ALA A 131 19.65 20.21 7.98
N LEU A 132 19.32 19.59 6.84
CA LEU A 132 19.12 20.29 5.57
C LEU A 132 17.87 21.18 5.58
N VAL A 133 16.75 20.66 6.10
CA VAL A 133 15.47 21.38 6.18
C VAL A 133 15.52 22.54 7.18
N SER A 134 16.27 22.40 8.27
CA SER A 134 16.41 23.45 9.28
C SER A 134 17.34 24.62 8.87
N GLY A 135 17.88 24.61 7.64
CA GLY A 135 18.71 25.69 7.12
C GLY A 135 20.00 25.92 7.92
N ARG A 136 20.48 24.94 8.69
CA ARG A 136 21.71 25.04 9.48
C ARG A 136 22.94 24.91 8.58
N SER A 137 23.22 25.95 7.82
CA SER A 137 24.41 26.10 6.97
C SER A 137 25.52 26.96 7.62
N MET A 138 25.42 27.35 8.90
CA MET A 138 26.39 28.26 9.53
C MET A 138 26.96 27.72 10.85
N PRO A 139 28.24 28.03 11.19
CA PRO A 139 28.92 27.49 12.36
C PRO A 139 28.24 27.99 13.64
N PRO A 140 28.09 27.15 14.67
CA PRO A 140 27.25 27.46 15.81
C PRO A 140 27.99 28.37 16.81
N THR A 141 27.51 29.60 17.01
CA THR A 141 27.88 30.44 18.17
C THR A 141 27.05 30.14 19.42
N ALA A 142 26.18 29.12 19.39
CA ALA A 142 25.51 28.58 20.56
C ALA A 142 25.37 27.06 20.40
N PRO A 143 25.66 26.24 21.43
CA PRO A 143 25.49 24.79 21.35
C PRO A 143 24.00 24.48 21.19
N ALA A 144 23.62 24.00 20.00
CA ALA A 144 22.30 23.46 19.78
C ALA A 144 22.11 22.27 20.73
N THR A 145 21.30 22.46 21.77
CA THR A 145 21.16 21.57 22.93
C THR A 145 20.23 20.38 22.70
N THR A 146 19.74 20.15 21.48
CA THR A 146 18.90 18.99 21.20
C THR A 146 19.80 17.81 20.86
N PRO A 147 19.87 16.76 21.71
CA PRO A 147 20.66 15.60 21.36
C PRO A 147 20.03 14.89 20.16
N THR A 148 20.88 14.44 19.26
CA THR A 148 20.52 13.65 18.08
C THR A 148 19.86 12.34 18.51
N ILE A 149 19.15 11.66 17.61
CA ILE A 149 18.54 10.36 17.90
C ILE A 149 19.63 9.36 18.29
N HIS A 150 20.78 9.40 17.60
CA HIS A 150 21.92 8.55 17.94
C HIS A 150 22.54 8.84 19.33
N GLN A 151 22.34 10.04 19.89
CA GLN A 151 22.80 10.40 21.24
C GLN A 151 21.79 10.00 22.33
N LYS A 152 20.50 9.88 21.98
CA LYS A 152 19.43 9.52 22.92
C LYS A 152 19.16 8.02 22.99
N LEU A 153 19.40 7.31 21.89
CA LEU A 153 19.20 5.87 21.81
C LEU A 153 20.53 5.14 21.71
N GLU A 154 20.70 4.15 22.58
CA GLU A 154 21.72 3.13 22.40
C GLU A 154 21.37 2.28 21.17
N LEU A 155 22.01 2.58 20.03
CA LEU A 155 21.76 1.89 18.76
C LEU A 155 21.93 0.36 18.85
N GLN A 156 22.76 -0.12 19.79
CA GLN A 156 22.94 -1.54 20.09
C GLN A 156 21.68 -2.25 20.61
N LEU A 157 20.72 -1.49 21.16
CA LEU A 157 19.43 -2.02 21.64
C LEU A 157 18.37 -2.09 20.54
N LEU A 158 18.66 -1.54 19.36
CA LEU A 158 17.74 -1.55 18.23
C LEU A 158 17.88 -2.83 17.40
N PRO A 159 16.80 -3.27 16.73
CA PRO A 159 16.90 -4.32 15.72
C PRO A 159 17.87 -3.89 14.62
N GLN A 160 18.87 -4.72 14.30
CA GLN A 160 19.86 -4.41 13.26
C GLN A 160 19.25 -4.26 11.86
N LYS A 161 18.07 -4.85 11.65
CA LYS A 161 17.36 -4.89 10.37
C LYS A 161 15.92 -4.45 10.57
N LEU A 162 15.47 -3.51 9.75
CA LEU A 162 14.10 -3.01 9.75
C LEU A 162 13.39 -3.38 8.43
N PHE A 163 12.20 -3.98 8.54
CA PHE A 163 11.29 -4.15 7.42
C PHE A 163 10.34 -2.94 7.39
N VAL A 164 10.54 -2.05 6.42
CA VAL A 164 9.69 -0.86 6.27
C VAL A 164 8.70 -1.09 5.14
N HIS A 165 7.41 -0.96 5.45
CA HIS A 165 6.38 -0.96 4.43
C HIS A 165 6.19 0.47 3.92
N ASP A 166 6.83 0.78 2.79
CA ASP A 166 6.77 2.08 2.14
C ASP A 166 6.12 1.97 0.75
N PRO A 167 4.78 2.08 0.66
CA PRO A 167 4.07 1.93 -0.60
C PRO A 167 4.35 3.08 -1.59
N TRP A 168 4.98 4.17 -1.14
CA TRP A 168 5.24 5.37 -1.92
C TRP A 168 6.71 5.54 -2.32
N LYS A 169 7.58 4.61 -1.90
CA LYS A 169 9.05 4.68 -2.10
C LYS A 169 9.64 6.03 -1.65
N LEU A 170 9.04 6.67 -0.64
CA LEU A 170 9.51 7.95 -0.09
C LEU A 170 10.76 7.79 0.77
N LEU A 171 11.06 6.58 1.23
CA LEU A 171 12.18 6.26 2.12
C LEU A 171 13.40 5.73 1.37
N PHE A 172 13.28 5.48 0.06
CA PHE A 172 14.37 4.97 -0.79
C PHE A 172 14.60 5.93 -1.97
N VAL A 173 15.62 6.79 -1.85
CA VAL A 173 16.22 7.57 -2.94
C VAL A 173 17.69 7.20 -3.07
#